data_AF-A0A7Z1N498-F1
#
_entry.id   AF-A0A7Z1N498-F1
#
_cell.length_a   1.000
_cell.length_b   1.000
_cell.length_c   1.000
_cell.angle_alpha   90.00
_cell.angle_beta   90.00
_cell.angle_gamma   90.00
#
_symmetry.space_group_name_H-M   'P 1'
#
loop_
_entity.id
_entity.type
_entity.pdbx_description
1 polymer ?
#
loop_
_entity_poly.entity_id
_entity_poly.type
_entity_poly.pdbx_seq_one_letter_code
_entity_poly.pdbx_strand_id
1 'polypeptide(L)'
;NAVDIVVDFVNEMKQEYKNMKEHDKVHELDAVTMIEKHLNRKIGEEEAHIYSGFVMLNSVFNGGKQVNSVPHKATAKYNVRTVPEYDSTFVKDLFEKVIRHVGEDYLTVDIPSSHDPVASDRDNPLIQNITRIAPNYVHEDIVVSALIGTTDASSFLGTNENNVDFAVFGPGESI
;
A
#
# COMPACT_ATOMS: atom_id res chain seq x y z
N ASN A 1 -20.54 12.44 19.99
CA ASN A 1 -19.49 13.47 20.21
C ASN A 1 -18.38 13.25 19.16
N ALA A 2 -17.33 14.09 19.06
CA ALA A 2 -16.34 13.97 17.99
C ALA A 2 -15.62 12.60 17.97
N VAL A 3 -15.42 11.97 19.13
CA VAL A 3 -14.84 10.61 19.21
C VAL A 3 -15.76 9.60 18.56
N ASP A 4 -17.05 9.59 18.93
CA ASP A 4 -18.02 8.61 18.41
C ASP A 4 -18.10 8.66 16.88
N ILE A 5 -18.17 9.86 16.29
CA ILE A 5 -18.25 10.04 14.83
C ILE A 5 -17.00 9.46 14.13
N VAL A 6 -15.80 9.67 14.67
CA VAL A 6 -14.57 9.13 14.09
C VAL A 6 -14.45 7.62 14.34
N VAL A 7 -14.99 7.09 15.45
CA VAL A 7 -15.10 5.64 15.68
C VAL A 7 -16.03 5.00 14.66
N ASP A 8 -17.18 5.60 14.38
CA ASP A 8 -18.13 5.12 13.37
C ASP A 8 -17.48 5.11 11.99
N PHE A 9 -16.76 6.18 11.62
CA PHE A 9 -15.94 6.23 10.41
C PHE A 9 -14.90 5.10 10.34
N VAL A 10 -14.14 4.86 11.41
CA VAL A 10 -13.12 3.80 11.43
C VAL A 10 -13.75 2.41 11.32
N ASN A 11 -14.91 2.20 11.92
CA ASN A 11 -15.61 0.91 11.83
C ASN A 11 -16.16 0.67 10.42
N GLU A 12 -16.74 1.68 9.79
CA GLU A 12 -17.21 1.58 8.40
C GLU A 12 -16.05 1.33 7.43
N MET A 13 -14.94 2.08 7.58
CA MET A 13 -13.72 1.83 6.79
C MET A 13 -13.18 0.41 6.96
N LYS A 14 -13.21 -0.14 8.19
CA LYS A 14 -12.80 -1.52 8.45
C LYS A 14 -13.71 -2.54 7.76
N GLN A 15 -15.02 -2.27 7.73
CA GLN A 15 -15.96 -3.15 7.07
C GLN A 15 -15.77 -3.14 5.56
N GLU A 16 -15.64 -1.96 4.94
CA GLU A 16 -15.31 -1.81 3.52
C GLU A 16 -13.98 -2.51 3.18
N TYR A 17 -12.94 -2.30 4.01
CA TYR A 17 -11.65 -2.98 3.83
C TYR A 17 -11.76 -4.50 3.89
N LYS A 18 -12.50 -5.04 4.86
CA LYS A 18 -12.73 -6.48 4.95
C LYS A 18 -13.47 -7.02 3.71
N ASN A 19 -14.51 -6.33 3.26
CA ASN A 19 -15.27 -6.71 2.07
C ASN A 19 -14.38 -6.73 0.81
N MET A 20 -13.47 -5.77 0.68
CA MET A 20 -12.50 -5.74 -0.42
C MET A 20 -11.56 -6.95 -0.35
N LYS A 21 -10.99 -7.25 0.82
CA LYS A 21 -10.05 -8.38 0.98
C LYS A 21 -10.68 -9.75 0.69
N GLU A 22 -12.00 -9.91 0.81
CA GLU A 22 -12.69 -11.14 0.40
C GLU A 22 -12.66 -11.38 -1.12
N HIS A 23 -12.47 -10.31 -1.91
CA HIS A 23 -12.49 -10.32 -3.38
C HIS A 23 -11.11 -10.03 -3.99
N ASP A 24 -10.19 -9.47 -3.21
CA ASP A 24 -8.81 -9.14 -3.58
C ASP A 24 -7.93 -10.42 -3.65
N LYS A 25 -8.09 -11.19 -4.74
CA LYS A 25 -7.42 -12.49 -4.95
C LYS A 25 -6.46 -12.54 -6.14
N VAL A 26 -6.41 -11.49 -6.94
CA VAL A 26 -5.55 -11.41 -8.13
C VAL A 26 -4.82 -10.09 -8.07
N HIS A 27 -3.48 -10.16 -8.09
CA HIS A 27 -2.62 -9.00 -7.94
C HIS A 27 -1.70 -8.88 -9.15
N GLU A 28 -1.55 -7.67 -9.68
CA GLU A 28 -0.57 -7.41 -10.73
C GLU A 28 0.87 -7.46 -10.19
N LEU A 29 1.05 -7.10 -8.91
CA LEU A 29 2.33 -7.12 -8.24
C LEU A 29 2.59 -8.48 -7.59
N ASP A 30 3.76 -9.07 -7.87
CA ASP A 30 4.24 -10.27 -7.20
C ASP A 30 5.37 -9.94 -6.23
N ALA A 31 5.02 -9.74 -4.96
CA ALA A 31 5.96 -9.52 -3.88
C ALA A 31 6.29 -10.80 -3.08
N VAL A 32 5.66 -11.93 -3.42
CA VAL A 32 5.75 -13.18 -2.65
C VAL A 32 7.20 -13.66 -2.60
N THR A 33 7.87 -13.67 -3.76
CA THR A 33 9.24 -14.20 -3.84
C THR A 33 10.21 -13.38 -2.98
N MET A 34 10.06 -12.06 -2.92
CA MET A 34 10.86 -11.20 -2.03
C MET A 34 10.59 -11.53 -0.55
N ILE A 35 9.33 -11.68 -0.17
CA ILE A 35 8.94 -11.97 1.22
C ILE A 35 9.42 -13.36 1.66
N GLU A 36 9.26 -14.38 0.82
CA GLU A 36 9.73 -15.72 1.15
C GLU A 36 11.25 -15.77 1.32
N LYS A 37 12.00 -15.04 0.48
CA LYS A 37 13.46 -14.87 0.62
C LYS A 37 13.79 -14.20 1.96
N HIS A 38 13.10 -13.11 2.31
CA HIS A 38 13.35 -12.38 3.55
C HIS A 38 12.97 -13.16 4.82
N LEU A 39 11.86 -13.89 4.80
CA LEU A 39 11.39 -14.69 5.94
C LEU A 39 12.11 -16.05 6.06
N ASN A 40 12.89 -16.44 5.04
CA ASN A 40 13.50 -17.76 4.92
C ASN A 40 12.50 -18.91 5.11
N ARG A 41 11.28 -18.73 4.58
CA ARG A 41 10.22 -19.75 4.57
C ARG A 41 9.23 -19.49 3.43
N LYS A 42 8.53 -20.54 3.03
CA LYS A 42 7.34 -20.40 2.18
C LYS A 42 6.19 -19.78 2.97
N ILE A 43 5.37 -18.99 2.28
CA ILE A 43 4.17 -18.37 2.85
C ILE A 43 2.91 -19.03 2.27
N GLY A 44 1.81 -18.98 3.02
CA GLY A 44 0.52 -19.49 2.54
C GLY A 44 -0.15 -18.54 1.54
N GLU A 45 -1.18 -19.01 0.84
CA GLU A 45 -1.97 -18.18 -0.10
C GLU A 45 -2.55 -16.92 0.57
N GLU A 46 -3.07 -17.06 1.79
CA GLU A 46 -3.62 -15.93 2.55
C GLU A 46 -2.55 -14.86 2.83
N GLU A 47 -1.35 -15.27 3.24
CA GLU A 47 -0.23 -14.35 3.45
C GLU A 47 0.21 -13.71 2.13
N ALA A 48 0.26 -14.48 1.04
CA ALA A 48 0.60 -13.97 -0.29
C ALA A 48 -0.36 -12.85 -0.73
N HIS A 49 -1.67 -13.03 -0.55
CA HIS A 49 -2.66 -11.99 -0.85
C HIS A 49 -2.56 -10.74 0.03
N ILE A 50 -2.01 -10.86 1.24
CA ILE A 50 -1.76 -9.72 2.11
C ILE A 50 -0.53 -8.94 1.64
N TYR A 51 0.54 -9.64 1.23
CA TYR A 51 1.80 -9.00 0.85
C TYR A 51 1.75 -8.38 -0.56
N SER A 52 1.04 -9.01 -1.49
CA SER A 52 0.94 -8.53 -2.87
C SER A 52 -0.26 -7.60 -3.12
N GLY A 53 -1.26 -7.63 -2.24
CA GLY A 53 -2.51 -6.89 -2.43
C GLY A 53 -2.57 -5.54 -1.73
N PHE A 54 -3.75 -4.94 -1.78
CA PHE A 54 -4.03 -3.66 -1.15
C PHE A 54 -3.94 -3.74 0.38
N VAL A 55 -3.29 -2.74 1.00
CA VAL A 55 -3.15 -2.66 2.45
C VAL A 55 -3.57 -1.29 2.96
N MET A 56 -4.51 -1.27 3.90
CA MET A 56 -4.95 -0.07 4.59
C MET A 56 -4.85 -0.25 6.10
N LEU A 57 -4.18 0.69 6.78
CA LEU A 57 -3.95 0.63 8.22
C LEU A 57 -4.33 1.93 8.89
N ASN A 58 -5.26 1.90 9.84
CA ASN A 58 -5.45 2.99 10.79
C ASN A 58 -4.31 2.94 11.82
N SER A 59 -3.29 3.78 11.63
CA SER A 59 -2.04 3.73 12.39
C SER A 59 -2.06 4.59 13.65
N VAL A 60 -2.88 5.64 13.67
CA VAL A 60 -2.99 6.56 14.81
C VAL A 60 -4.45 6.93 15.02
N PHE A 61 -4.91 6.86 16.27
CA PHE A 61 -6.22 7.34 16.69
C PHE A 61 -6.07 8.25 17.90
N ASN A 62 -6.60 9.47 17.83
CA ASN A 62 -6.61 10.43 18.94
C ASN A 62 -8.01 11.00 19.15
N GLY A 63 -8.45 11.15 20.40
CA GLY A 63 -9.72 11.77 20.72
C GLY A 63 -9.87 12.10 22.19
N GLY A 64 -10.40 13.29 22.48
CA GLY A 64 -10.54 13.78 23.85
C GLY A 64 -9.21 14.24 24.48
N LYS A 65 -9.33 14.87 25.66
CA LYS A 65 -8.18 15.34 26.47
C LYS A 65 -8.34 15.04 27.96
N GLN A 66 -9.58 15.08 28.45
CA GLN A 66 -9.92 14.87 29.85
C GLN A 66 -11.21 14.06 29.92
N VAL A 67 -11.34 13.21 30.95
CA VAL A 67 -12.49 12.29 31.11
C VAL A 67 -13.82 13.01 31.38
N ASN A 68 -13.77 14.23 31.89
CA ASN A 68 -14.93 15.04 32.28
C ASN A 68 -15.25 16.17 31.29
N SER A 69 -14.79 16.06 30.04
CA SER A 69 -15.05 17.03 28.97
C SER A 69 -15.56 16.34 27.72
N VAL A 70 -16.53 16.95 27.05
CA VAL A 70 -17.00 16.47 25.75
C VAL A 70 -15.92 16.79 24.70
N PRO A 71 -15.38 15.79 23.98
CA PRO A 71 -14.38 16.04 22.95
C PRO A 71 -14.95 16.82 21.76
N HIS A 72 -14.31 17.95 21.43
CA HIS A 72 -14.63 18.72 20.23
C HIS A 72 -13.90 18.26 18.97
N LYS A 73 -12.83 17.45 19.12
CA LYS A 73 -12.04 16.94 18.00
C LYS A 73 -11.54 15.52 18.29
N ALA A 74 -11.59 14.68 17.27
CA ALA A 74 -10.91 13.41 17.18
C ALA A 74 -10.27 13.29 15.79
N THR A 75 -9.27 12.43 15.65
CA THR A 75 -8.54 12.21 14.40
C THR A 75 -8.15 10.75 14.27
N ALA A 76 -8.35 10.18 13.09
CA ALA A 76 -7.84 8.89 12.68
C ALA A 76 -6.86 9.11 11.52
N LYS A 77 -5.62 8.61 11.64
CA LYS A 77 -4.61 8.67 10.57
C LYS A 77 -4.45 7.30 9.93
N TYR A 78 -4.42 7.29 8.61
CA TYR A 78 -4.27 6.08 7.83
C TYR A 78 -2.95 6.08 7.08
N ASN A 79 -2.35 4.90 6.99
CA ASN A 79 -1.31 4.61 6.01
C ASN A 79 -1.90 3.60 5.03
N VAL A 80 -1.90 3.94 3.75
CA VAL A 80 -2.49 3.13 2.68
C VAL A 80 -1.39 2.83 1.67
N ARG A 81 -1.19 1.54 1.38
CA ARG A 81 -0.33 1.08 0.30
C ARG A 81 -1.24 0.68 -0.87
N THR A 82 -1.14 1.45 -1.94
CA THR A 82 -1.86 1.23 -3.18
C THR A 82 -1.18 0.14 -4.01
N VAL A 83 -1.97 -0.46 -4.88
CA VAL A 83 -1.56 -1.43 -5.91
C VAL A 83 -2.27 -1.02 -7.21
N PRO A 84 -1.85 -1.48 -8.40
CA PRO A 84 -2.45 -1.06 -9.66
C PRO A 84 -3.99 -1.19 -9.70
N GLU A 85 -4.52 -2.26 -9.12
CA GLU A 85 -5.96 -2.51 -9.03
C GLU A 85 -6.70 -1.65 -7.99
N TYR A 86 -5.98 -1.01 -7.05
CA TYR A 86 -6.51 -0.12 -6.00
C TYR A 86 -5.60 1.12 -5.85
N ASP A 87 -5.69 2.01 -6.83
CA ASP A 87 -4.85 3.21 -6.97
C ASP A 87 -5.22 4.36 -6.00
N SER A 88 -4.52 5.50 -6.12
CA SER A 88 -4.81 6.67 -5.29
C SER A 88 -6.23 7.22 -5.46
N THR A 89 -6.79 7.12 -6.67
CA THR A 89 -8.15 7.59 -6.99
C THR A 89 -9.16 6.74 -6.27
N PHE A 90 -9.03 5.41 -6.37
CA PHE A 90 -9.86 4.46 -5.65
C PHE A 90 -9.86 4.71 -4.14
N VAL A 91 -8.68 4.91 -3.55
CA VAL A 91 -8.55 5.17 -2.11
C VAL A 91 -9.27 6.46 -1.72
N LYS A 92 -9.09 7.54 -2.49
CA LYS A 92 -9.77 8.80 -2.25
C LYS A 92 -11.29 8.62 -2.30
N ASP A 93 -11.80 7.97 -3.35
CA ASP A 93 -13.23 7.74 -3.55
C ASP A 93 -13.83 6.89 -2.43
N LEU A 94 -13.07 5.91 -1.94
CA LEU A 94 -13.47 5.09 -0.78
C LEU A 94 -13.61 5.94 0.49
N PHE A 95 -12.63 6.79 0.80
CA PHE A 95 -12.71 7.69 1.96
C PHE A 95 -13.91 8.65 1.84
N GLU A 96 -14.10 9.25 0.66
CA GLU A 96 -15.23 10.15 0.42
C GLU A 96 -16.58 9.43 0.51
N LYS A 97 -16.68 8.19 -0.01
CA LYS A 97 -17.87 7.35 0.11
C LYS A 97 -18.23 7.13 1.59
N VAL A 98 -17.26 6.75 2.40
CA VAL A 98 -17.50 6.48 3.84
C VAL A 98 -17.79 7.77 4.61
N ILE A 99 -17.15 8.89 4.26
CA ILE A 99 -17.49 10.21 4.83
C ILE A 99 -18.94 10.59 4.54
N ARG A 100 -19.40 10.45 3.29
CA ARG A 100 -20.81 10.69 2.92
C ARG A 100 -21.78 9.77 3.65
N HIS A 101 -21.39 8.52 3.90
CA HIS A 101 -22.21 7.57 4.63
C HIS A 101 -22.34 7.91 6.13
N VAL A 102 -21.24 8.29 6.77
CA VAL A 102 -21.20 8.53 8.23
C VAL A 102 -21.68 9.94 8.60
N GLY A 103 -21.31 10.95 7.81
CA GLY A 103 -21.75 12.34 8.02
C GLY A 103 -20.76 13.36 7.45
N GLU A 104 -21.04 13.84 6.24
CA GLU A 104 -20.17 14.80 5.52
C GLU A 104 -20.04 16.16 6.22
N ASP A 105 -21.05 16.57 6.98
CA ASP A 105 -21.03 17.84 7.74
C ASP A 105 -20.06 17.83 8.94
N TYR A 106 -19.62 16.63 9.37
CA TYR A 106 -18.84 16.45 10.60
C TYR A 106 -17.43 15.91 10.38
N LEU A 107 -17.14 15.43 9.17
CA LEU A 107 -15.90 14.76 8.83
C LEU A 107 -15.17 15.52 7.73
N THR A 108 -13.86 15.65 7.88
CA THR A 108 -12.98 16.16 6.83
C THR A 108 -11.83 15.19 6.62
N VAL A 109 -11.40 15.05 5.37
CA VAL A 109 -10.22 14.28 4.98
C VAL A 109 -9.13 15.23 4.52
N ASP A 110 -7.91 14.96 4.99
CA ASP A 110 -6.69 15.64 4.56
C ASP A 110 -5.74 14.57 4.04
N ILE A 111 -5.29 14.73 2.79
CA ILE A 111 -4.38 13.80 2.10
C ILE A 111 -3.06 14.55 1.89
N PRO A 112 -2.13 14.48 2.86
CA PRO A 112 -0.90 15.27 2.81
C PRO A 112 0.09 14.76 1.76
N SER A 113 -0.02 13.50 1.33
CA SER A 113 0.82 12.86 0.33
C SER A 113 0.03 11.75 -0.34
N SER A 114 0.13 11.68 -1.67
CA SER A 114 -0.46 10.64 -2.51
C SER A 114 0.51 10.34 -3.63
N HIS A 115 0.89 9.07 -3.77
CA HIS A 115 1.82 8.60 -4.78
C HIS A 115 1.26 7.33 -5.40
N ASP A 116 1.20 7.30 -6.73
CA ASP A 116 0.76 6.12 -7.45
C ASP A 116 1.85 5.03 -7.43
N PRO A 117 1.46 3.75 -7.51
CA PRO A 117 2.41 2.66 -7.60
C PRO A 117 3.25 2.79 -8.86
N VAL A 118 4.54 2.45 -8.76
CA VAL A 118 5.44 2.36 -9.91
C VAL A 118 5.40 0.91 -10.41
N ALA A 119 4.91 0.72 -11.63
CA ALA A 119 4.94 -0.57 -12.31
C ALA A 119 6.05 -0.58 -13.37
N SER A 120 6.69 -1.74 -13.54
CA SER A 120 7.62 -2.00 -14.64
C SER A 120 7.46 -3.43 -15.11
N ASP A 121 7.50 -3.64 -16.43
CA ASP A 121 7.38 -4.98 -17.01
C ASP A 121 8.61 -5.82 -16.64
N ARG A 122 8.39 -6.96 -15.97
CA ARG A 122 9.43 -7.92 -15.58
C ARG A 122 10.25 -8.43 -16.77
N ASP A 123 9.71 -8.38 -17.97
CA ASP A 123 10.34 -8.87 -19.20
C ASP A 123 11.01 -7.76 -20.03
N ASN A 124 11.07 -6.53 -19.50
CA ASN A 124 11.74 -5.43 -20.18
C ASN A 124 13.26 -5.65 -20.34
N PRO A 125 13.91 -5.00 -21.33
CA PRO A 125 15.34 -5.17 -21.58
C PRO A 125 16.23 -4.88 -20.37
N LEU A 126 15.91 -3.90 -19.52
CA LEU A 126 16.70 -3.59 -18.33
C LEU A 126 16.72 -4.76 -17.34
N ILE A 127 15.55 -5.29 -16.96
CA ILE A 127 15.40 -6.38 -15.99
C ILE A 127 16.01 -7.68 -16.54
N GLN A 128 15.79 -7.97 -17.82
CA GLN A 128 16.40 -9.13 -18.49
C GLN A 128 17.94 -9.04 -18.54
N ASN A 129 18.50 -7.84 -18.72
CA ASN A 129 19.94 -7.65 -18.66
C ASN A 129 20.48 -7.80 -17.24
N ILE A 130 19.80 -7.26 -16.23
CA ILE A 130 20.19 -7.42 -14.81
C ILE A 130 20.23 -8.91 -14.44
N THR A 131 19.14 -9.65 -14.71
CA THR A 131 19.05 -11.09 -14.39
C THR A 131 20.07 -11.94 -15.13
N ARG A 132 20.48 -11.56 -16.34
CA ARG A 132 21.51 -12.25 -17.11
C ARG A 132 22.94 -11.92 -16.66
N ILE A 133 23.21 -10.67 -16.26
CA ILE A 133 24.57 -10.18 -16.00
C ILE A 133 24.93 -10.34 -14.52
N ALA A 134 24.06 -9.92 -13.60
CA ALA A 134 24.35 -9.84 -12.17
C ALA A 134 24.80 -11.18 -11.53
N PRO A 135 24.26 -12.36 -11.88
CA PRO A 135 24.71 -13.63 -11.30
C PRO A 135 26.19 -13.95 -11.50
N ASN A 136 26.86 -13.32 -12.47
CA ASN A 136 28.30 -13.49 -12.67
C ASN A 136 29.15 -12.69 -11.67
N TYR A 137 28.53 -11.79 -10.90
CA TYR A 137 29.21 -10.83 -10.02
C TYR A 137 28.73 -10.90 -8.57
N VAL A 138 27.62 -11.59 -8.29
CA VAL A 138 27.09 -11.78 -6.93
C VAL A 138 27.12 -13.25 -6.55
N HIS A 139 27.29 -13.53 -5.25
CA HIS A 139 27.26 -14.89 -4.70
C HIS A 139 25.88 -15.30 -4.18
N GLU A 140 24.83 -14.71 -4.74
CA GLU A 140 23.44 -14.93 -4.34
C GLU A 140 22.53 -15.14 -5.56
N ASP A 141 21.43 -15.84 -5.35
CA ASP A 141 20.36 -15.94 -6.33
C ASP A 141 19.70 -14.57 -6.55
N ILE A 142 19.67 -14.15 -7.81
CA ILE A 142 18.93 -12.97 -8.26
C ILE A 142 17.45 -13.33 -8.37
N VAL A 143 16.62 -12.56 -7.68
CA VAL A 143 15.16 -12.67 -7.70
C VAL A 143 14.58 -11.39 -8.28
N VAL A 144 13.62 -11.54 -9.20
CA VAL A 144 12.77 -10.44 -9.68
C VAL A 144 11.45 -10.50 -8.94
N SER A 145 11.09 -9.43 -8.25
CA SER A 145 9.87 -9.34 -7.46
C SER A 145 9.47 -7.87 -7.27
N ALA A 146 8.19 -7.61 -7.03
CA ALA A 146 7.71 -6.30 -6.63
C ALA A 146 8.23 -5.92 -5.23
N LEU A 147 8.53 -4.63 -5.04
CA LEU A 147 8.97 -4.08 -3.77
C LEU A 147 7.76 -3.57 -2.97
N ILE A 148 7.54 -4.06 -1.75
CA ILE A 148 6.47 -3.60 -0.81
C ILE A 148 6.89 -2.31 -0.08
N GLY A 149 7.63 -1.45 -0.77
CA GLY A 149 8.24 -0.23 -0.25
C GLY A 149 7.66 1.01 -0.91
N THR A 150 8.07 2.17 -0.40
CA THR A 150 7.86 3.45 -1.06
C THR A 150 9.11 3.82 -1.85
N THR A 151 8.92 4.44 -3.00
CA THR A 151 9.98 5.09 -3.78
C THR A 151 9.46 6.43 -4.28
N ASP A 152 10.34 7.42 -4.32
CA ASP A 152 10.09 8.72 -4.94
C ASP A 152 10.10 8.65 -6.47
N ALA A 153 10.48 7.50 -7.05
CA ALA A 153 10.45 7.24 -8.49
C ALA A 153 9.08 7.48 -9.13
N SER A 154 7.98 7.32 -8.38
CA SER A 154 6.61 7.65 -8.85
C SER A 154 6.47 9.10 -9.30
N SER A 155 7.24 10.02 -8.70
CA SER A 155 7.24 11.45 -9.06
C SER A 155 7.94 11.72 -10.39
N PHE A 156 8.77 10.79 -10.86
CA PHE A 156 9.56 10.94 -12.09
C PHE A 156 8.99 10.13 -13.26
N LEU A 157 8.45 8.95 -12.97
CA LEU A 157 7.90 8.05 -13.97
C LEU A 157 6.41 8.39 -14.23
N GLY A 158 5.60 8.68 -13.21
CA GLY A 158 4.16 8.86 -13.42
C GLY A 158 3.52 7.62 -14.07
N THR A 159 2.36 7.79 -14.71
CA THR A 159 1.53 6.69 -15.25
C THR A 159 1.65 6.48 -16.77
N ASN A 160 2.67 7.05 -17.42
CA ASN A 160 2.83 6.97 -18.88
C ASN A 160 3.37 5.60 -19.33
N GLU A 161 2.70 4.99 -20.31
CA GLU A 161 3.12 3.72 -20.92
C GLU A 161 4.48 3.79 -21.63
N ASN A 162 4.93 4.99 -22.04
CA ASN A 162 6.22 5.22 -22.70
C ASN A 162 7.34 5.66 -21.74
N ASN A 163 7.26 5.25 -20.48
CA ASN A 163 8.32 5.53 -19.51
C ASN A 163 9.61 4.77 -19.78
N VAL A 164 10.69 5.22 -19.15
CA VAL A 164 11.94 4.47 -19.10
C VAL A 164 11.77 3.21 -18.26
N ASP A 165 12.46 2.14 -18.64
CA ASP A 165 12.56 0.94 -17.80
C ASP A 165 13.12 1.31 -16.42
N PHE A 166 12.52 0.77 -15.37
CA PHE A 166 12.90 1.05 -13.98
C PHE A 166 13.09 -0.25 -13.22
N ALA A 167 14.18 -0.33 -12.46
CA ALA A 167 14.45 -1.44 -11.57
C ALA A 167 15.13 -0.92 -10.29
N VAL A 168 14.70 -1.42 -9.14
CA VAL A 168 15.43 -1.28 -7.88
C VAL A 168 16.28 -2.54 -7.71
N PHE A 169 17.60 -2.39 -7.72
CA PHE A 169 18.53 -3.49 -7.54
C PHE A 169 19.16 -3.42 -6.15
N GLY A 170 18.85 -4.40 -5.30
CA GLY A 170 19.38 -4.45 -3.93
C GLY A 170 18.40 -5.08 -2.93
N PRO A 171 18.64 -4.87 -1.61
CA PRO A 171 19.79 -4.20 -1.03
C PRO A 171 21.03 -5.11 -0.88
N GLY A 172 21.01 -6.33 -1.46
CA GLY A 172 21.94 -7.38 -1.00
C GLY A 172 21.62 -7.73 0.46
N GLU A 173 22.62 -8.08 1.26
CA GLU A 173 22.44 -8.12 2.72
C GLU A 173 22.40 -6.71 3.32
N SER A 174 21.22 -6.30 3.79
CA SER A 174 21.10 -5.30 4.85
C SER A 174 21.02 -6.03 6.18
N ILE A 175 22.11 -6.00 6.94
CA ILE A 175 22.14 -6.33 8.38
C ILE A 175 22.02 -5.07 9.20
#